data_AF-A0A425CAB4-F1
#
_entry.id   AF-A0A425CAB4-F1
#
_cell.length_a   1.000
_cell.length_b   1.000
_cell.length_c   1.000
_cell.angle_alpha   90.00
_cell.angle_beta   90.00
_cell.angle_gamma   90.00
#
_symmetry.space_group_name_H-M   'P 1'
#
loop_
_entity.id
_entity.type
_entity.pdbx_description
1 polymer ?
#
loop_
_entity_poly.entity_id
_entity_poly.type
_entity_poly.pdbx_seq_one_letter_code
_entity_poly.pdbx_strand_id
1 'polypeptide(L)'
;MLTLIALVAWSAASVAFAMPKDIMSSGNESSPLDAVHTPIAISNANVSIYTDNAEERMITVPEEFDSVLGKWHLSSFSDLPEEEQKAKVANLAPRIRAVNDKFSDLTRATENRNIFEGKGISDWKKFVTEQYQDTKVAWEVMFIMLASRFPGDDLAIVLVEGAKINGVKGIVAKMIDLQIKKWDPAKVFELLQFEQTGGNPITSPLFLKWTAFVRLRFSEMTEMADQVLSVLAIHFEKDVAALCSALVAGTKTDGVKTIAERLLDHQLRLWGDAKIEGPERFFKLLELEQTGDKLFASPLFPGWVDYLKSRFDKKFYEDEMFSFLAGQYTTEDLTRVFVAGTKVAKVAQIAASMLKYQVRGWAFEKLSEKEVFELLQIHQQSGDLLERPLFFVWVSFVNLRYNSPREAEIKKFTFLEDYCKGDDLAKVLVAAIKSDSTKLLAEQRLNSQIDVWVREKKDVTSVFNLLELHDQTGDNLFASSLFSKWITYVSSRFPDELEATKAMISTLRSVYKEDLGRILAEGAKIERMKAVAEILQKALNEESVPKRHNIDLNELPTQKRQKIDLNEPRLPEDDLEEPSSREE
;
A
#
# COMPACT_ATOMS: atom_id res chain seq x y z
N MET A 1 6.96 -37.63 12.51
CA MET A 1 6.63 -37.90 11.09
C MET A 1 5.13 -38.16 10.89
N LEU A 2 4.46 -38.95 11.73
CA LEU A 2 3.03 -39.30 11.60
C LEU A 2 2.06 -38.16 11.98
N THR A 3 2.40 -37.32 12.96
CA THR A 3 1.70 -36.04 13.24
C THR A 3 1.81 -35.04 12.08
N LEU A 4 2.95 -35.05 11.37
CA LEU A 4 3.14 -34.29 10.13
C LEU A 4 2.20 -34.80 9.01
N ILE A 5 2.02 -36.12 8.90
CA ILE A 5 1.08 -36.75 7.95
C ILE A 5 -0.36 -36.38 8.30
N ALA A 6 -0.74 -36.35 9.59
CA ALA A 6 -2.06 -35.89 10.01
C ALA A 6 -2.29 -34.40 9.71
N LEU A 7 -1.29 -33.53 9.91
CA LEU A 7 -1.38 -32.11 9.56
C LEU A 7 -1.41 -31.88 8.03
N VAL A 8 -0.66 -32.68 7.26
CA VAL A 8 -0.62 -32.64 5.79
C VAL A 8 -1.93 -33.16 5.19
N ALA A 9 -2.46 -34.28 5.68
CA ALA A 9 -3.77 -34.82 5.29
C ALA A 9 -4.91 -33.85 5.67
N TRP A 10 -4.80 -33.18 6.81
CA TRP A 10 -5.72 -32.13 7.23
C TRP A 10 -5.61 -30.89 6.32
N SER A 11 -4.41 -30.49 5.87
CA SER A 11 -4.27 -29.37 4.93
C SER A 11 -4.97 -29.63 3.58
N ALA A 12 -5.01 -30.89 3.11
CA ALA A 12 -5.77 -31.26 1.93
C ALA A 12 -7.30 -31.23 2.15
N ALA A 13 -7.76 -31.55 3.36
CA ALA A 13 -9.19 -31.56 3.70
C ALA A 13 -9.75 -30.15 4.02
N SER A 14 -8.95 -29.29 4.66
CA SER A 14 -9.36 -27.94 5.09
C SER A 14 -9.37 -26.92 3.95
N VAL A 15 -8.47 -27.04 2.97
CA VAL A 15 -8.48 -26.21 1.75
C VAL A 15 -9.76 -26.42 0.95
N ALA A 16 -10.41 -27.60 1.05
CA ALA A 16 -11.69 -27.88 0.42
C ALA A 16 -12.90 -27.28 1.17
N PHE A 17 -12.75 -26.82 2.41
CA PHE A 17 -13.87 -26.38 3.27
C PHE A 17 -13.80 -24.92 3.73
N ALA A 18 -12.65 -24.23 3.56
CA ALA A 18 -12.39 -22.93 4.20
C ALA A 18 -12.00 -21.79 3.23
N MET A 19 -12.55 -21.74 2.00
CA MET A 19 -12.50 -20.53 1.18
C MET A 19 -13.85 -19.79 1.19
N PRO A 20 -13.96 -18.62 1.84
CA PRO A 20 -15.01 -17.66 1.58
C PRO A 20 -14.89 -17.12 0.15
N LYS A 21 -16.01 -16.94 -0.55
CA LYS A 21 -16.08 -16.42 -1.94
C LYS A 21 -15.54 -15.00 -2.12
N ASP A 22 -15.27 -14.26 -1.05
CA ASP A 22 -14.99 -12.82 -1.12
C ASP A 22 -13.49 -12.47 -1.25
N ILE A 23 -12.64 -13.43 -1.61
CA ILE A 23 -11.22 -13.19 -1.98
C ILE A 23 -10.96 -13.66 -3.43
N MET A 24 -11.92 -13.44 -4.33
CA MET A 24 -11.70 -13.54 -5.77
C MET A 24 -12.29 -12.32 -6.47
N SER A 25 -11.68 -11.15 -6.27
CA SER A 25 -11.68 -10.10 -7.28
C SER A 25 -10.41 -9.26 -7.21
N SER A 26 -9.33 -9.77 -7.78
CA SER A 26 -8.40 -9.00 -8.61
C SER A 26 -7.25 -9.90 -9.06
N GLY A 27 -6.99 -9.91 -10.37
CA GLY A 27 -5.82 -10.55 -10.99
C GLY A 27 -6.17 -11.78 -11.83
N ASN A 28 -6.70 -11.54 -13.04
CA ASN A 28 -6.82 -12.53 -14.09
C ASN A 28 -5.49 -12.66 -14.85
N GLU A 29 -5.15 -13.90 -15.19
CA GLU A 29 -4.43 -14.40 -16.38
C GLU A 29 -2.88 -14.37 -16.52
N SER A 30 -2.41 -15.54 -17.01
CA SER A 30 -1.09 -15.97 -17.53
C SER A 30 -0.02 -16.34 -16.48
N SER A 31 0.65 -17.50 -16.50
CA SER A 31 0.76 -18.62 -17.44
C SER A 31 1.35 -19.86 -16.73
N PRO A 32 1.34 -21.07 -17.34
CA PRO A 32 1.54 -22.35 -16.67
C PRO A 32 3.03 -22.72 -16.56
N LEU A 33 3.42 -23.37 -15.45
CA LEU A 33 4.74 -23.99 -15.32
C LEU A 33 4.60 -25.40 -14.74
N ASP A 34 4.54 -26.34 -15.68
CA ASP A 34 5.29 -27.60 -15.71
C ASP A 34 5.47 -28.34 -14.39
N ALA A 35 4.49 -29.23 -14.14
CA ALA A 35 4.68 -30.40 -13.32
C ALA A 35 5.66 -31.36 -14.01
N VAL A 36 6.97 -31.13 -13.81
CA VAL A 36 7.96 -32.19 -13.99
C VAL A 36 7.74 -33.20 -12.87
N HIS A 37 7.16 -34.33 -13.27
CA HIS A 37 7.18 -35.56 -12.51
C HIS A 37 8.63 -35.95 -12.19
N THR A 38 9.02 -35.81 -10.92
CA THR A 38 10.08 -36.63 -10.34
C THR A 38 9.46 -37.50 -9.24
N PRO A 39 9.36 -38.82 -9.45
CA PRO A 39 8.93 -39.74 -8.42
C PRO A 39 10.08 -39.88 -7.41
N ILE A 40 9.92 -39.35 -6.20
CA ILE A 40 10.73 -39.84 -5.09
C ILE A 40 10.23 -41.25 -4.81
N ALA A 41 10.97 -42.20 -5.36
CA ALA A 41 10.90 -43.61 -5.03
C ALA A 41 11.19 -43.76 -3.54
N ILE A 42 10.14 -43.89 -2.73
CA ILE A 42 10.26 -44.53 -1.43
C ILE A 42 10.33 -46.02 -1.73
N SER A 43 11.57 -46.48 -1.86
CA SER A 43 11.97 -47.87 -1.74
C SER A 43 11.12 -48.58 -0.68
N ASN A 44 10.53 -49.71 -1.07
CA ASN A 44 9.95 -50.71 -0.19
C ASN A 44 10.94 -51.05 0.93
N ALA A 45 10.86 -50.34 2.05
CA ALA A 45 11.34 -50.82 3.32
C ALA A 45 10.20 -51.63 3.90
N ASN A 46 10.37 -52.96 3.90
CA ASN A 46 9.64 -53.87 4.77
C ASN A 46 9.57 -53.25 6.16
N VAL A 47 8.42 -52.67 6.52
CA VAL A 47 8.07 -52.48 7.92
C VAL A 47 7.74 -53.88 8.41
N SER A 48 8.80 -54.53 8.89
CA SER A 48 8.73 -55.65 9.80
C SER A 48 7.63 -55.35 10.81
N ILE A 49 6.52 -56.04 10.64
CA ILE A 49 5.49 -56.18 11.64
C ILE A 49 6.25 -56.69 12.86
N TYR A 50 6.38 -55.87 13.89
CA TYR A 50 6.78 -56.35 15.21
C TYR A 50 5.65 -57.30 15.64
N THR A 51 5.79 -58.57 15.27
CA THR A 51 5.20 -59.67 16.01
C THR A 51 6.03 -59.78 17.27
N ASP A 52 5.74 -58.90 18.23
CA ASP A 52 5.99 -59.20 19.62
C ASP A 52 4.67 -59.65 20.21
N ASN A 53 4.68 -60.85 20.79
CA ASN A 53 3.53 -61.54 21.34
C ASN A 53 2.86 -60.69 22.42
N ALA A 54 1.86 -59.90 22.04
CA ALA A 54 0.82 -59.47 22.95
C ALA A 54 -0.25 -60.56 22.93
N GLU A 55 -0.11 -61.53 23.84
CA GLU A 55 -1.24 -62.30 24.32
C GLU A 55 -2.46 -61.37 24.49
N GLU A 56 -3.62 -61.87 24.10
CA GLU A 56 -4.94 -61.28 24.25
C GLU A 56 -5.09 -60.45 25.54
N ARG A 57 -4.70 -59.18 25.50
CA ARG A 57 -5.18 -58.21 26.47
C ARG A 57 -6.62 -57.97 26.07
N MET A 58 -7.54 -58.75 26.65
CA MET A 58 -8.89 -58.28 26.90
C MET A 58 -8.76 -56.82 27.34
N ILE A 59 -9.30 -55.92 26.54
CA ILE A 59 -9.23 -54.48 26.77
C ILE A 59 -10.18 -54.22 27.92
N THR A 60 -9.71 -54.44 29.14
CA THR A 60 -10.38 -53.90 30.32
C THR A 60 -10.21 -52.39 30.24
N VAL A 61 -11.33 -51.69 30.10
CA VAL A 61 -11.35 -50.24 30.18
C VAL A 61 -10.73 -49.85 31.53
N PRO A 62 -9.71 -48.98 31.57
CA PRO A 62 -9.07 -48.61 32.83
C PRO A 62 -10.09 -48.05 33.83
N GLU A 63 -10.05 -48.43 35.12
CA GLU A 63 -10.91 -47.82 36.15
C GLU A 63 -10.74 -46.29 36.24
N GLU A 64 -9.58 -45.80 35.79
CA GLU A 64 -9.28 -44.38 35.60
C GLU A 64 -10.28 -43.68 34.66
N PHE A 65 -10.96 -44.43 33.79
CA PHE A 65 -11.87 -43.90 32.79
C PHE A 65 -13.20 -43.40 33.39
N ASP A 66 -13.80 -44.22 34.26
CA ASP A 66 -14.95 -43.81 35.09
C ASP A 66 -14.57 -42.64 36.00
N SER A 67 -13.31 -42.61 36.47
CA SER A 67 -12.77 -41.49 37.24
C SER A 67 -12.66 -40.20 36.42
N VAL A 68 -12.24 -40.26 35.16
CA VAL A 68 -12.10 -39.09 34.28
C VAL A 68 -13.47 -38.52 33.90
N LEU A 69 -14.42 -39.35 33.47
CA LEU A 69 -15.78 -38.89 33.16
C LEU A 69 -16.52 -38.43 34.42
N GLY A 70 -16.30 -39.11 35.55
CA GLY A 70 -16.80 -38.70 36.85
C GLY A 70 -16.29 -37.32 37.26
N LYS A 71 -14.97 -37.06 37.16
CA LYS A 71 -14.36 -35.75 37.43
C LYS A 71 -14.90 -34.65 36.50
N TRP A 72 -15.06 -34.97 35.23
CA TRP A 72 -15.57 -34.03 34.24
C TRP A 72 -17.04 -33.66 34.52
N HIS A 73 -17.88 -34.63 34.88
CA HIS A 73 -19.25 -34.34 35.33
C HIS A 73 -19.31 -33.59 36.66
N LEU A 74 -18.44 -33.92 37.62
CA LEU A 74 -18.32 -33.21 38.90
C LEU A 74 -18.03 -31.72 38.69
N SER A 75 -17.16 -31.35 37.74
CA SER A 75 -16.88 -29.94 37.44
C SER A 75 -18.09 -29.15 36.93
N SER A 76 -19.11 -29.82 36.37
CA SER A 76 -20.36 -29.15 35.94
C SER A 76 -21.30 -28.82 37.10
N PHE A 77 -21.00 -29.30 38.31
CA PHE A 77 -21.81 -29.11 39.53
C PHE A 77 -21.04 -28.40 40.64
N SER A 78 -19.89 -27.78 40.34
CA SER A 78 -19.00 -27.15 41.33
C SER A 78 -19.69 -26.09 42.19
N ASP A 79 -20.77 -25.48 41.68
CA ASP A 79 -21.52 -24.42 42.34
C ASP A 79 -22.63 -24.94 43.27
N LEU A 80 -22.88 -26.26 43.29
CA LEU A 80 -23.91 -26.88 44.13
C LEU A 80 -23.35 -27.32 45.50
N PRO A 81 -24.19 -27.45 46.54
CA PRO A 81 -23.79 -28.07 47.81
C PRO A 81 -23.30 -29.52 47.64
N GLU A 82 -22.32 -29.94 48.44
CA GLU A 82 -21.62 -31.23 48.30
C GLU A 82 -22.55 -32.46 48.26
N GLU A 83 -23.60 -32.46 49.08
CA GLU A 83 -24.59 -33.56 49.12
C GLU A 83 -25.44 -33.63 47.84
N GLU A 84 -25.71 -32.48 47.21
CA GLU A 84 -26.41 -32.43 45.93
C GLU A 84 -25.50 -32.84 44.77
N GLN A 85 -24.21 -32.49 44.83
CA GLN A 85 -23.19 -33.01 43.90
C GLN A 85 -23.12 -34.53 43.96
N LYS A 86 -23.01 -35.12 45.16
CA LYS A 86 -22.97 -36.59 45.36
C LYS A 86 -24.22 -37.27 44.79
N ALA A 87 -25.41 -36.71 45.01
CA ALA A 87 -26.65 -37.24 44.47
C ALA A 87 -26.72 -37.17 42.93
N LYS A 88 -26.25 -36.07 42.32
CA LYS A 88 -26.15 -35.92 40.86
C LYS A 88 -25.15 -36.92 40.27
N VAL A 89 -24.01 -37.12 40.92
CA VAL A 89 -22.98 -38.09 40.51
C VAL A 89 -23.49 -39.52 40.57
N ALA A 90 -24.20 -39.88 41.64
CA ALA A 90 -24.80 -41.21 41.78
C ALA A 90 -25.80 -41.52 40.65
N ASN A 91 -26.51 -40.50 40.13
CA ASN A 91 -27.41 -40.63 38.99
C ASN A 91 -26.68 -40.71 37.64
N LEU A 92 -25.50 -40.10 37.53
CA LEU A 92 -24.69 -40.12 36.31
C LEU A 92 -23.87 -41.41 36.15
N ALA A 93 -23.42 -42.02 37.24
CA ALA A 93 -22.59 -43.23 37.20
C ALA A 93 -23.19 -44.40 36.37
N PRO A 94 -24.49 -44.73 36.49
CA PRO A 94 -25.10 -45.76 35.64
C PRO A 94 -25.08 -45.41 34.14
N ARG A 95 -25.23 -44.13 33.79
CA ARG A 95 -25.19 -43.66 32.39
C ARG A 95 -23.78 -43.77 31.84
N ILE A 96 -22.78 -43.34 32.61
CA ILE A 96 -21.36 -43.44 32.24
C ILE A 96 -20.99 -44.91 31.96
N ARG A 97 -21.39 -45.82 32.85
CA ARG A 97 -21.18 -47.26 32.66
C ARG A 97 -21.86 -47.78 31.39
N ALA A 98 -23.13 -47.45 31.17
CA ALA A 98 -23.84 -47.88 29.96
C ALA A 98 -23.20 -47.38 28.66
N VAL A 99 -22.69 -46.14 28.64
CA VAL A 99 -21.94 -45.60 27.50
C VAL A 99 -20.62 -46.34 27.32
N ASN A 100 -19.94 -46.69 28.41
CA ASN A 100 -18.66 -47.39 28.40
C ASN A 100 -18.79 -48.85 27.94
N ASP A 101 -19.82 -49.55 28.40
CA ASP A 101 -20.12 -50.93 28.00
C ASP A 101 -20.38 -50.98 26.50
N LYS A 102 -21.20 -50.04 25.98
CA LYS A 102 -21.50 -49.97 24.56
C LYS A 102 -20.27 -49.59 23.70
N PHE A 103 -19.38 -48.75 24.23
CA PHE A 103 -18.11 -48.45 23.58
C PHE A 103 -17.17 -49.66 23.57
N SER A 104 -17.17 -50.45 24.64
CA SER A 104 -16.42 -51.71 24.75
C SER A 104 -16.92 -52.75 23.74
N ASP A 105 -18.25 -52.83 23.53
CA ASP A 105 -18.83 -53.68 22.49
C ASP A 105 -18.42 -53.25 21.08
N LEU A 106 -18.43 -51.94 20.81
CA LEU A 106 -17.98 -51.38 19.53
C LEU A 106 -16.51 -51.74 19.26
N THR A 107 -15.64 -51.52 20.24
CA THR A 107 -14.20 -51.79 20.08
C THR A 107 -13.89 -53.28 19.97
N ARG A 108 -14.63 -54.14 20.67
CA ARG A 108 -14.53 -55.61 20.55
C ARG A 108 -14.94 -56.09 19.16
N ALA A 109 -16.04 -55.55 18.62
CA ALA A 109 -16.55 -55.91 17.30
C ALA A 109 -15.63 -55.47 16.14
N THR A 110 -14.69 -54.56 16.39
CA THR A 110 -13.80 -54.02 15.36
C THR A 110 -12.54 -54.84 15.11
N GLU A 111 -12.15 -55.83 15.94
CA GLU A 111 -11.06 -56.81 15.69
C GLU A 111 -9.89 -56.33 14.78
N ASN A 112 -9.23 -55.21 15.14
CA ASN A 112 -8.11 -54.55 14.41
C ASN A 112 -8.45 -53.78 13.12
N ARG A 113 -9.74 -53.56 12.81
CA ARG A 113 -10.21 -52.65 11.76
C ARG A 113 -10.38 -51.23 12.29
N ASN A 114 -10.37 -50.25 11.39
CA ASN A 114 -10.60 -48.86 11.75
C ASN A 114 -12.00 -48.71 12.40
N ILE A 115 -12.09 -48.13 13.60
CA ILE A 115 -13.35 -47.96 14.35
C ILE A 115 -14.42 -47.15 13.59
N PHE A 116 -13.99 -46.39 12.58
CA PHE A 116 -14.85 -45.62 11.71
C PHE A 116 -15.43 -46.41 10.52
N GLU A 117 -15.03 -47.67 10.33
CA GLU A 117 -15.60 -48.58 9.32
C GLU A 117 -16.93 -49.18 9.79
N GLY A 118 -17.92 -49.19 8.90
CA GLY A 118 -19.26 -49.70 9.20
C GLY A 118 -20.16 -48.71 9.93
N LYS A 119 -21.25 -49.21 10.53
CA LYS A 119 -22.28 -48.37 11.20
C LYS A 119 -22.06 -48.18 12.70
N GLY A 120 -21.18 -48.97 13.32
CA GLY A 120 -21.01 -49.04 14.77
C GLY A 120 -20.74 -47.69 15.44
N ILE A 121 -19.82 -46.88 14.89
CA ILE A 121 -19.52 -45.55 15.43
C ILE A 121 -20.72 -44.58 15.33
N SER A 122 -21.56 -44.72 14.31
CA SER A 122 -22.76 -43.89 14.13
C SER A 122 -23.88 -44.28 15.09
N ASP A 123 -24.04 -45.58 15.33
CA ASP A 123 -25.01 -46.11 16.30
C ASP A 123 -24.58 -45.78 17.73
N TRP A 124 -23.28 -45.83 18.01
CA TRP A 124 -22.71 -45.41 19.29
C TRP A 124 -22.85 -43.90 19.49
N LYS A 125 -22.56 -43.07 18.48
CA LYS A 125 -22.85 -41.62 18.52
C LYS A 125 -24.29 -41.35 18.91
N LYS A 126 -25.25 -41.97 18.20
CA LYS A 126 -26.68 -41.79 18.46
C LYS A 126 -27.01 -42.11 19.91
N PHE A 127 -26.51 -43.24 20.41
CA PHE A 127 -26.70 -43.64 21.80
C PHE A 127 -26.12 -42.63 22.79
N VAL A 128 -24.87 -42.20 22.60
CA VAL A 128 -24.23 -41.23 23.49
C VAL A 128 -25.03 -39.93 23.51
N THR A 129 -25.47 -39.43 22.35
CA THR A 129 -26.28 -38.20 22.28
C THR A 129 -27.65 -38.32 22.94
N GLU A 130 -28.21 -39.52 23.09
CA GLU A 130 -29.46 -39.75 23.83
C GLU A 130 -29.24 -39.74 25.36
N GLN A 131 -28.01 -40.00 25.84
CA GLN A 131 -27.70 -40.03 27.28
C GLN A 131 -27.48 -38.63 27.89
N TYR A 132 -27.23 -37.62 27.06
CA TYR A 132 -26.84 -36.29 27.48
C TYR A 132 -27.74 -35.21 26.88
N GLN A 133 -28.19 -34.26 27.72
CA GLN A 133 -29.02 -33.13 27.27
C GLN A 133 -28.22 -32.12 26.45
N ASP A 134 -26.97 -31.88 26.83
CA ASP A 134 -26.05 -31.03 26.08
C ASP A 134 -25.28 -31.87 25.05
N THR A 135 -25.43 -31.51 23.78
CA THR A 135 -24.75 -32.17 22.67
C THR A 135 -23.24 -31.94 22.70
N LYS A 136 -22.77 -30.79 23.21
CA LYS A 136 -21.33 -30.52 23.41
C LYS A 136 -20.73 -31.52 24.39
N VAL A 137 -21.46 -31.78 25.47
CA VAL A 137 -21.11 -32.77 26.49
C VAL A 137 -20.99 -34.16 25.89
N ALA A 138 -21.98 -34.58 25.10
CA ALA A 138 -21.95 -35.87 24.40
C ALA A 138 -20.70 -36.03 23.51
N TRP A 139 -20.32 -34.99 22.77
CA TRP A 139 -19.14 -35.01 21.91
C TRP A 139 -17.83 -35.09 22.70
N GLU A 140 -17.71 -34.40 23.84
CA GLU A 140 -16.54 -34.47 24.71
C GLU A 140 -16.39 -35.86 25.33
N VAL A 141 -17.49 -36.49 25.76
CA VAL A 141 -17.52 -37.86 26.28
C VAL A 141 -17.06 -38.86 25.20
N MET A 142 -17.60 -38.75 23.98
CA MET A 142 -17.18 -39.60 22.86
C MET A 142 -15.69 -39.46 22.58
N PHE A 143 -15.18 -38.24 22.57
CA PHE A 143 -13.78 -37.97 22.32
C PHE A 143 -12.87 -38.52 23.43
N ILE A 144 -13.24 -38.34 24.71
CA ILE A 144 -12.49 -38.90 25.84
C ILE A 144 -12.44 -40.44 25.74
N MET A 145 -13.54 -41.08 25.35
CA MET A 145 -13.59 -42.54 25.12
C MET A 145 -12.68 -43.00 23.98
N LEU A 146 -12.64 -42.26 22.88
CA LEU A 146 -11.72 -42.58 21.80
C LEU A 146 -10.25 -42.35 22.22
N ALA A 147 -9.96 -41.27 22.95
CA ALA A 147 -8.60 -40.93 23.37
C ALA A 147 -8.02 -41.88 24.43
N SER A 148 -8.84 -42.49 25.28
CA SER A 148 -8.37 -43.51 26.21
C SER A 148 -8.03 -44.82 25.51
N ARG A 149 -8.77 -45.16 24.45
CA ARG A 149 -8.53 -46.37 23.66
C ARG A 149 -7.32 -46.25 22.75
N PHE A 150 -7.10 -45.07 22.19
CA PHE A 150 -6.01 -44.77 21.26
C PHE A 150 -5.09 -43.70 21.89
N PRO A 151 -4.20 -44.09 22.81
CA PRO A 151 -3.34 -43.14 23.51
C PRO A 151 -2.30 -42.52 22.58
N GLY A 152 -1.86 -41.30 22.90
CA GLY A 152 -0.79 -40.62 22.16
C GLY A 152 -1.16 -40.32 20.70
N ASP A 153 -0.28 -40.70 19.78
CA ASP A 153 -0.42 -40.43 18.34
C ASP A 153 -1.42 -41.36 17.63
N ASP A 154 -1.82 -42.47 18.28
CA ASP A 154 -2.70 -43.49 17.68
C ASP A 154 -4.09 -42.92 17.35
N LEU A 155 -4.64 -42.05 18.20
CA LEU A 155 -5.94 -41.43 17.93
C LEU A 155 -5.89 -40.59 16.66
N ALA A 156 -4.80 -39.86 16.42
CA ALA A 156 -4.66 -39.04 15.23
C ALA A 156 -4.65 -39.90 13.96
N ILE A 157 -3.97 -41.05 13.98
CA ILE A 157 -3.91 -41.99 12.86
C ILE A 157 -5.31 -42.52 12.54
N VAL A 158 -6.04 -42.99 13.57
CA VAL A 158 -7.38 -43.56 13.39
C VAL A 158 -8.37 -42.51 12.88
N LEU A 159 -8.27 -41.25 13.34
CA LEU A 159 -9.07 -40.14 12.83
C LEU A 159 -8.76 -39.79 11.37
N VAL A 160 -7.49 -39.79 10.97
CA VAL A 160 -7.09 -39.52 9.57
C VAL A 160 -7.62 -40.58 8.62
N GLU A 161 -7.50 -41.86 8.99
CA GLU A 161 -8.08 -42.95 8.19
C GLU A 161 -9.62 -42.86 8.17
N GLY A 162 -10.24 -42.53 9.30
CA GLY A 162 -11.69 -42.29 9.38
C GLY A 162 -12.18 -41.15 8.48
N ALA A 163 -11.37 -40.10 8.28
CA ALA A 163 -11.75 -38.93 7.46
C ALA A 163 -11.94 -39.30 5.97
N LYS A 164 -11.34 -40.40 5.52
CA LYS A 164 -11.51 -40.95 4.16
C LYS A 164 -12.88 -41.61 3.96
N ILE A 165 -13.63 -41.89 5.02
CA ILE A 165 -14.91 -42.62 4.99
C ILE A 165 -16.08 -41.63 4.97
N ASN A 166 -16.80 -41.55 3.83
CA ASN A 166 -17.86 -40.56 3.60
C ASN A 166 -18.98 -40.54 4.67
N GLY A 167 -19.41 -41.70 5.17
CA GLY A 167 -20.55 -41.81 6.09
C GLY A 167 -20.31 -41.27 7.51
N VAL A 168 -19.04 -41.06 7.88
CA VAL A 168 -18.63 -40.70 9.25
C VAL A 168 -17.82 -39.41 9.32
N LYS A 169 -17.67 -38.70 8.18
CA LYS A 169 -16.92 -37.43 8.08
C LYS A 169 -17.30 -36.42 9.15
N GLY A 170 -18.58 -36.24 9.43
CA GLY A 170 -19.05 -35.29 10.46
C GLY A 170 -18.67 -35.69 11.88
N ILE A 171 -18.60 -37.00 12.18
CA ILE A 171 -18.15 -37.53 13.48
C ILE A 171 -16.66 -37.31 13.61
N VAL A 172 -15.90 -37.75 12.60
CA VAL A 172 -14.45 -37.64 12.56
C VAL A 172 -13.99 -36.19 12.64
N ALA A 173 -14.61 -35.27 11.88
CA ALA A 173 -14.31 -33.85 11.94
C ALA A 173 -14.48 -33.30 13.37
N LYS A 174 -15.56 -33.67 14.07
CA LYS A 174 -15.80 -33.22 15.44
C LYS A 174 -14.78 -33.76 16.45
N MET A 175 -14.34 -35.01 16.26
CA MET A 175 -13.27 -35.60 17.06
C MET A 175 -11.92 -34.95 16.80
N ILE A 176 -11.63 -34.62 15.53
CA ILE A 176 -10.43 -33.86 15.15
C ILE A 176 -10.46 -32.46 15.78
N ASP A 177 -11.59 -31.75 15.78
CA ASP A 177 -11.73 -30.45 16.44
C ASP A 177 -11.42 -30.53 17.94
N LEU A 178 -11.89 -31.58 18.62
CA LEU A 178 -11.64 -31.81 20.05
C LEU A 178 -10.20 -32.23 20.32
N GLN A 179 -9.59 -33.02 19.42
CA GLN A 179 -8.17 -33.36 19.48
C GLN A 179 -7.29 -32.12 19.34
N ILE A 180 -7.60 -31.25 18.38
CA ILE A 180 -6.90 -29.98 18.15
C ILE A 180 -6.94 -29.10 19.40
N LYS A 181 -8.07 -29.02 20.11
CA LYS A 181 -8.16 -28.25 21.36
C LYS A 181 -7.18 -28.73 22.43
N LYS A 182 -6.91 -30.03 22.50
CA LYS A 182 -5.95 -30.61 23.46
C LYS A 182 -4.50 -30.43 23.07
N TRP A 183 -4.19 -30.15 21.80
CA TRP A 183 -2.81 -30.00 21.36
C TRP A 183 -2.23 -28.66 21.80
N ASP A 184 -1.05 -28.71 22.38
CA ASP A 184 -0.27 -27.53 22.75
C ASP A 184 0.42 -26.92 21.51
N PRO A 185 0.18 -25.64 21.18
CA PRO A 185 0.86 -24.96 20.08
C PRO A 185 2.37 -25.05 20.09
N ALA A 186 3.01 -24.97 21.26
CA ALA A 186 4.45 -25.11 21.38
C ALA A 186 4.89 -26.50 20.95
N LYS A 187 4.18 -27.54 21.41
CA LYS A 187 4.49 -28.92 21.05
C LYS A 187 4.29 -29.20 19.56
N VAL A 188 3.22 -28.67 18.96
CA VAL A 188 2.98 -28.80 17.52
C VAL A 188 4.06 -28.06 16.72
N PHE A 189 4.53 -26.90 17.21
CA PHE A 189 5.62 -26.15 16.59
C PHE A 189 6.93 -26.95 16.58
N GLU A 190 7.30 -27.58 17.70
CA GLU A 190 8.47 -28.47 17.78
C GLU A 190 8.38 -29.64 16.79
N LEU A 191 7.20 -30.27 16.69
CA LEU A 191 6.97 -31.43 15.82
C LEU A 191 7.10 -31.10 14.33
N LEU A 192 6.90 -29.84 13.95
CA LEU A 192 7.10 -29.35 12.59
C LEU A 192 8.58 -29.21 12.24
N GLN A 193 9.48 -29.33 13.22
CA GLN A 193 10.93 -29.39 13.03
C GLN A 193 11.46 -28.24 12.17
N PHE A 194 10.95 -27.02 12.40
CA PHE A 194 11.42 -25.83 11.69
C PHE A 194 12.94 -25.63 11.81
N GLU A 195 13.55 -26.05 12.93
CA GLU A 195 15.00 -26.04 13.15
C GLU A 195 15.79 -26.85 12.12
N GLN A 196 15.22 -27.95 11.59
CA GLN A 196 15.87 -28.78 10.57
C GLN A 196 15.82 -28.14 9.18
N THR A 197 14.99 -27.12 8.98
CA THR A 197 14.91 -26.38 7.72
C THR A 197 16.01 -25.30 7.59
N GLY A 198 16.83 -25.11 8.64
CA GLY A 198 18.01 -24.24 8.62
C GLY A 198 17.72 -22.75 8.40
N GLY A 199 16.45 -22.34 8.47
CA GLY A 199 15.99 -21.00 8.17
C GLY A 199 14.97 -20.47 9.18
N ASN A 200 14.60 -19.21 9.01
CA ASN A 200 13.57 -18.56 9.82
C ASN A 200 12.24 -19.34 9.75
N PRO A 201 11.67 -19.83 10.86
CA PRO A 201 10.43 -20.59 10.86
C PRO A 201 9.28 -19.85 10.18
N ILE A 202 9.25 -18.52 10.27
CA ILE A 202 8.16 -17.66 9.75
C ILE A 202 8.13 -17.66 8.22
N THR A 203 9.29 -17.80 7.56
CA THR A 203 9.36 -17.82 6.08
C THR A 203 9.03 -19.20 5.51
N SER A 204 8.86 -20.21 6.36
CA SER A 204 8.45 -21.55 5.93
C SER A 204 6.95 -21.58 5.59
N PRO A 205 6.54 -22.23 4.49
CA PRO A 205 5.12 -22.48 4.19
C PRO A 205 4.40 -23.28 5.29
N LEU A 206 5.13 -24.05 6.11
CA LEU A 206 4.55 -24.76 7.26
C LEU A 206 4.09 -23.81 8.37
N PHE A 207 4.60 -22.59 8.42
CA PHE A 207 4.18 -21.57 9.38
C PHE A 207 2.70 -21.18 9.23
N LEU A 208 2.20 -21.08 7.99
CA LEU A 208 0.77 -20.85 7.74
C LEU A 208 -0.09 -21.99 8.27
N LYS A 209 0.37 -23.23 8.10
CA LYS A 209 -0.35 -24.41 8.57
C LYS A 209 -0.41 -24.42 10.09
N TRP A 210 0.70 -24.09 10.74
CA TRP A 210 0.77 -23.99 12.19
C TRP A 210 -0.09 -22.83 12.73
N THR A 211 0.01 -21.62 12.18
CA THR A 211 -0.82 -20.47 12.61
C THR A 211 -2.31 -20.72 12.38
N ALA A 212 -2.68 -21.42 11.30
CA ALA A 212 -4.06 -21.86 11.08
C ALA A 212 -4.53 -22.84 12.18
N PHE A 213 -3.67 -23.77 12.60
CA PHE A 213 -3.93 -24.62 13.76
C PHE A 213 -4.12 -23.81 15.05
N VAL A 214 -3.27 -22.82 15.32
CA VAL A 214 -3.39 -21.96 16.51
C VAL A 214 -4.73 -21.20 16.50
N ARG A 215 -5.13 -20.66 15.34
CA ARG A 215 -6.41 -19.95 15.17
C ARG A 215 -7.66 -20.81 15.45
N LEU A 216 -7.58 -22.13 15.26
CA LEU A 216 -8.71 -23.02 15.58
C LEU A 216 -8.92 -23.20 17.08
N ARG A 217 -7.86 -22.98 17.87
CA ARG A 217 -7.92 -23.02 19.32
C ARG A 217 -8.27 -21.67 19.90
N PHE A 218 -7.75 -20.61 19.30
CA PHE A 218 -7.92 -19.22 19.70
C PHE A 218 -8.58 -18.46 18.56
N SER A 219 -9.92 -18.38 18.61
CA SER A 219 -10.70 -17.73 17.56
C SER A 219 -10.51 -16.21 17.54
N GLU A 220 -10.22 -15.62 18.71
CA GLU A 220 -9.89 -14.21 18.83
C GLU A 220 -8.50 -13.93 18.26
N MET A 221 -8.41 -12.94 17.38
CA MET A 221 -7.19 -12.67 16.63
C MET A 221 -6.03 -12.21 17.54
N THR A 222 -6.34 -11.44 18.59
CA THR A 222 -5.37 -11.01 19.61
C THR A 222 -4.82 -12.19 20.40
N GLU A 223 -5.70 -13.07 20.88
CA GLU A 223 -5.29 -14.26 21.65
C GLU A 223 -4.47 -15.22 20.79
N MET A 224 -4.87 -15.43 19.52
CA MET A 224 -4.10 -16.20 18.56
C MET A 224 -2.70 -15.59 18.35
N ALA A 225 -2.61 -14.27 18.19
CA ALA A 225 -1.34 -13.57 18.04
C ALA A 225 -0.45 -13.73 19.28
N ASP A 226 -1.00 -13.55 20.49
CA ASP A 226 -0.27 -13.74 21.75
C ASP A 226 0.30 -15.16 21.86
N GLN A 227 -0.48 -16.17 21.48
CA GLN A 227 -0.08 -17.57 21.53
C GLN A 227 1.03 -17.85 20.50
N VAL A 228 0.86 -17.37 19.26
CA VAL A 228 1.90 -17.48 18.23
C VAL A 228 3.21 -16.82 18.66
N LEU A 229 3.14 -15.58 19.15
CA LEU A 229 4.30 -14.80 19.55
C LEU A 229 4.98 -15.36 20.80
N SER A 230 4.22 -15.96 21.73
CA SER A 230 4.82 -16.62 22.90
C SER A 230 5.69 -17.82 22.51
N VAL A 231 5.23 -18.65 21.56
CA VAL A 231 5.99 -19.80 21.05
C VAL A 231 7.22 -19.32 20.27
N LEU A 232 7.06 -18.32 19.41
CA LEU A 232 8.18 -17.73 18.67
C LEU A 232 9.21 -17.08 19.61
N ALA A 233 8.77 -16.38 20.64
CA ALA A 233 9.67 -15.77 21.62
C ALA A 233 10.49 -16.84 22.37
N ILE A 234 9.91 -18.00 22.68
CA ILE A 234 10.67 -19.12 23.27
C ILE A 234 11.69 -19.68 22.27
N HIS A 235 11.27 -19.88 21.01
CA HIS A 235 12.14 -20.41 19.95
C HIS A 235 13.35 -19.51 19.69
N PHE A 236 13.17 -18.18 19.69
CA PHE A 236 14.25 -17.21 19.57
C PHE A 236 14.92 -16.87 20.90
N GLU A 237 14.81 -17.72 21.92
CA GLU A 237 15.46 -17.55 23.24
C GLU A 237 15.15 -16.21 23.94
N LYS A 238 13.99 -15.63 23.64
CA LYS A 238 13.54 -14.29 24.06
C LYS A 238 14.43 -13.14 23.56
N ASP A 239 15.23 -13.39 22.51
CA ASP A 239 15.97 -12.35 21.80
C ASP A 239 15.00 -11.50 20.97
N VAL A 240 14.83 -10.25 21.41
CA VAL A 240 13.96 -9.24 20.79
C VAL A 240 14.41 -8.93 19.36
N ALA A 241 15.71 -8.82 19.11
CA ALA A 241 16.22 -8.52 17.78
C ALA A 241 16.01 -9.70 16.84
N ALA A 242 16.32 -10.93 17.28
CA ALA A 242 16.11 -12.12 16.47
C ALA A 242 14.63 -12.30 16.09
N LEU A 243 13.71 -12.15 17.05
CA LEU A 243 12.27 -12.23 16.79
C LEU A 243 11.79 -11.12 15.85
N CYS A 244 12.23 -9.88 16.06
CA CYS A 244 11.84 -8.75 15.21
C CYS A 244 12.35 -8.96 13.77
N SER A 245 13.63 -9.29 13.59
CA SER A 245 14.21 -9.57 12.28
C SER A 245 13.52 -10.76 11.59
N ALA A 246 13.13 -11.79 12.35
CA ALA A 246 12.38 -12.91 11.80
C ALA A 246 11.00 -12.50 11.28
N LEU A 247 10.28 -11.67 12.04
CA LEU A 247 8.97 -11.14 11.63
C LEU A 247 9.09 -10.23 10.40
N VAL A 248 10.11 -9.36 10.36
CA VAL A 248 10.42 -8.49 9.21
C VAL A 248 10.75 -9.31 7.96
N ALA A 249 11.53 -10.38 8.07
CA ALA A 249 11.74 -11.29 6.94
C ALA A 249 10.43 -11.96 6.48
N GLY A 250 9.52 -12.27 7.40
CA GLY A 250 8.18 -12.77 7.08
C GLY A 250 7.34 -11.78 6.27
N THR A 251 7.44 -10.47 6.53
CA THR A 251 6.69 -9.45 5.76
C THR A 251 7.15 -9.32 4.31
N LYS A 252 8.35 -9.84 4.00
CA LYS A 252 8.93 -9.89 2.65
C LYS A 252 8.67 -11.23 1.94
N THR A 253 8.06 -12.20 2.62
CA THR A 253 7.87 -13.55 2.10
C THR A 253 6.43 -13.75 1.62
N ASP A 254 6.26 -14.10 0.35
CA ASP A 254 4.94 -14.35 -0.24
C ASP A 254 4.20 -15.49 0.49
N GLY A 255 2.88 -15.37 0.57
CA GLY A 255 2.02 -16.30 1.30
C GLY A 255 1.94 -16.04 2.81
N VAL A 256 3.05 -15.70 3.49
CA VAL A 256 3.08 -15.40 4.94
C VAL A 256 3.05 -13.91 5.28
N LYS A 257 3.29 -13.03 4.29
CA LYS A 257 3.36 -11.58 4.47
C LYS A 257 2.28 -11.00 5.38
N THR A 258 1.00 -11.26 5.09
CA THR A 258 -0.12 -10.66 5.84
C THR A 258 -0.17 -11.11 7.30
N ILE A 259 0.15 -12.39 7.60
CA ILE A 259 0.18 -12.85 8.99
C ILE A 259 1.41 -12.31 9.70
N ALA A 260 2.56 -12.23 9.03
CA ALA A 260 3.79 -11.67 9.58
C ALA A 260 3.65 -10.17 9.90
N GLU A 261 3.06 -9.37 9.01
CA GLU A 261 2.78 -7.94 9.26
C GLU A 261 1.89 -7.77 10.50
N ARG A 262 0.83 -8.57 10.61
CA ARG A 262 -0.09 -8.52 11.77
C ARG A 262 0.59 -8.90 13.09
N LEU A 263 1.40 -9.96 13.06
CA LEU A 263 2.15 -10.42 14.23
C LEU A 263 3.20 -9.38 14.63
N LEU A 264 3.88 -8.76 13.65
CA LEU A 264 4.85 -7.70 13.88
C LEU A 264 4.22 -6.46 14.50
N ASP A 265 3.11 -5.97 13.93
CA ASP A 265 2.38 -4.82 14.47
C ASP A 265 1.91 -5.08 15.91
N HIS A 266 1.42 -6.30 16.19
CA HIS A 266 1.01 -6.69 17.53
C HIS A 266 2.18 -6.76 18.51
N GLN A 267 3.26 -7.40 18.10
CA GLN A 267 4.47 -7.53 18.92
C GLN A 267 5.11 -6.17 19.21
N LEU A 268 5.14 -5.26 18.23
CA LEU A 268 5.61 -3.89 18.40
C LEU A 268 4.77 -3.14 19.43
N ARG A 269 3.44 -3.21 19.40
CA ARG A 269 2.60 -2.59 20.43
C ARG A 269 2.89 -3.14 21.83
N LEU A 270 2.99 -4.46 21.97
CA LEU A 270 3.33 -5.10 23.25
C LEU A 270 4.71 -4.65 23.78
N TRP A 271 5.72 -4.55 22.90
CA TRP A 271 7.03 -4.04 23.25
C TRP A 271 7.00 -2.56 23.63
N GLY A 272 6.17 -1.75 22.97
CA GLY A 272 5.99 -0.35 23.31
C GLY A 272 5.36 -0.16 24.69
N ASP A 273 4.28 -0.89 24.97
CA ASP A 273 3.59 -0.88 26.28
C ASP A 273 4.53 -1.34 27.40
N ALA A 274 5.31 -2.40 27.15
CA ALA A 274 6.33 -2.91 28.07
C ALA A 274 7.60 -2.04 28.12
N LYS A 275 7.70 -0.99 27.29
CA LYS A 275 8.85 -0.08 27.18
C LYS A 275 10.16 -0.79 26.86
N ILE A 276 10.09 -1.87 26.07
CA ILE A 276 11.24 -2.65 25.61
C ILE A 276 12.01 -1.84 24.57
N GLU A 277 13.34 -1.80 24.75
CA GLU A 277 14.33 -1.16 23.87
C GLU A 277 14.01 0.30 23.54
N GLY A 278 14.68 0.95 22.57
CA GLY A 278 14.46 2.34 22.18
C GLY A 278 13.75 2.45 20.82
N PRO A 279 13.07 3.57 20.49
CA PRO A 279 12.47 3.77 19.17
C PRO A 279 13.46 3.61 18.02
N GLU A 280 14.70 4.06 18.22
CA GLU A 280 15.81 3.93 17.27
C GLU A 280 16.10 2.46 16.91
N ARG A 281 16.13 1.58 17.92
CA ARG A 281 16.45 0.17 17.71
C ARG A 281 15.38 -0.52 16.87
N PHE A 282 14.10 -0.27 17.15
CA PHE A 282 13.03 -0.81 16.31
C PHE A 282 12.97 -0.15 14.93
N PHE A 283 13.27 1.14 14.80
CA PHE A 283 13.37 1.79 13.50
C PHE A 283 14.40 1.09 12.60
N LYS A 284 15.56 0.75 13.17
CA LYS A 284 16.62 0.00 12.50
C LYS A 284 16.24 -1.44 12.20
N LEU A 285 15.66 -2.17 13.16
CA LEU A 285 15.24 -3.56 12.96
C LEU A 285 14.14 -3.70 11.90
N LEU A 286 13.28 -2.69 11.76
CA LEU A 286 12.28 -2.58 10.70
C LEU A 286 12.86 -2.11 9.36
N GLU A 287 14.19 -1.91 9.29
CA GLU A 287 14.93 -1.45 8.11
C GLU A 287 14.44 -0.11 7.55
N LEU A 288 13.85 0.73 8.40
CA LEU A 288 13.27 2.01 7.98
C LEU A 288 14.34 3.04 7.62
N GLU A 289 15.56 2.91 8.13
CA GLU A 289 16.70 3.78 7.78
C GLU A 289 17.10 3.70 6.30
N GLN A 290 16.84 2.56 5.64
CA GLN A 290 17.22 2.33 4.25
C GLN A 290 16.20 2.88 3.24
N THR A 291 15.07 3.39 3.73
CA THR A 291 13.96 3.82 2.88
C THR A 291 14.12 5.23 2.30
N GLY A 292 14.93 6.08 2.92
CA GLY A 292 15.16 7.46 2.49
C GLY A 292 13.86 8.24 2.26
N ASP A 293 13.70 8.80 1.07
CA ASP A 293 12.51 9.58 0.67
C ASP A 293 11.21 8.75 0.60
N LYS A 294 11.31 7.42 0.63
CA LYS A 294 10.20 6.47 0.56
C LYS A 294 9.77 5.91 1.92
N LEU A 295 10.20 6.52 3.03
CA LEU A 295 9.84 6.09 4.39
C LEU A 295 8.34 5.80 4.56
N PHE A 296 7.49 6.70 4.09
CA PHE A 296 6.03 6.56 4.21
C PHE A 296 5.38 5.62 3.21
N ALA A 297 6.12 5.18 2.18
CA ALA A 297 5.69 4.08 1.33
C ALA A 297 6.01 2.72 1.97
N SER A 298 6.85 2.67 3.01
CA SER A 298 7.15 1.43 3.73
C SER A 298 5.89 0.91 4.45
N PRO A 299 5.51 -0.36 4.24
CA PRO A 299 4.39 -0.98 4.96
C PRO A 299 4.69 -1.16 6.45
N LEU A 300 5.97 -1.05 6.87
CA LEU A 300 6.42 -1.23 8.26
C LEU A 300 6.41 0.06 9.08
N PHE A 301 6.37 1.23 8.42
CA PHE A 301 6.34 2.51 9.12
C PHE A 301 5.13 2.67 10.06
N PRO A 302 3.89 2.29 9.67
CA PRO A 302 2.75 2.32 10.60
C PRO A 302 2.96 1.52 11.88
N GLY A 303 3.61 0.35 11.81
CA GLY A 303 3.93 -0.47 12.98
C GLY A 303 4.87 0.25 13.95
N TRP A 304 5.88 0.97 13.44
CA TRP A 304 6.74 1.81 14.28
C TRP A 304 5.99 2.98 14.93
N VAL A 305 5.05 3.60 14.21
CA VAL A 305 4.20 4.64 14.78
C VAL A 305 3.32 4.08 15.89
N ASP A 306 2.74 2.89 15.71
CA ASP A 306 1.91 2.26 16.74
C ASP A 306 2.74 1.86 17.97
N TYR A 307 3.99 1.42 17.79
CA TYR A 307 4.97 1.26 18.88
C TYR A 307 5.15 2.55 19.68
N LEU A 308 5.36 3.68 19.01
CA LEU A 308 5.49 4.97 19.68
C LEU A 308 4.22 5.34 20.46
N LYS A 309 3.04 5.14 19.87
CA LYS A 309 1.75 5.42 20.53
C LYS A 309 1.51 4.55 21.78
N SER A 310 1.94 3.29 21.78
CA SER A 310 1.87 2.42 22.97
C SER A 310 2.83 2.87 24.07
N ARG A 311 3.97 3.45 23.68
CA ARG A 311 5.03 3.80 24.62
C ARG A 311 4.86 5.16 25.29
N PHE A 312 4.46 6.15 24.51
CA PHE A 312 4.39 7.55 24.91
C PHE A 312 2.94 7.97 25.10
N ASP A 313 2.69 8.81 26.10
CA ASP A 313 1.37 9.43 26.29
C ASP A 313 0.91 10.09 24.98
N LYS A 314 -0.41 10.07 24.74
CA LYS A 314 -1.02 10.56 23.48
C LYS A 314 -0.59 11.97 23.06
N LYS A 315 -0.17 12.82 24.01
CA LYS A 315 0.29 14.19 23.74
C LYS A 315 1.73 14.26 23.22
N PHE A 316 2.56 13.25 23.48
CA PHE A 316 4.02 13.33 23.33
C PHE A 316 4.61 12.44 22.23
N TYR A 317 3.89 11.43 21.73
CA TYR A 317 4.44 10.55 20.69
C TYR A 317 4.74 11.29 19.37
N GLU A 318 3.99 12.35 19.06
CA GLU A 318 4.20 13.20 17.88
C GLU A 318 5.50 14.01 18.00
N ASP A 319 5.78 14.57 19.19
CA ASP A 319 7.02 15.30 19.48
C ASP A 319 8.23 14.37 19.37
N GLU A 320 8.13 13.17 19.95
CA GLU A 320 9.20 12.17 19.92
C GLU A 320 9.48 11.70 18.48
N MET A 321 8.41 11.38 17.73
CA MET A 321 8.51 10.98 16.33
C MET A 321 9.17 12.07 15.48
N PHE A 322 8.72 13.32 15.64
CA PHE A 322 9.28 14.45 14.90
C PHE A 322 10.76 14.65 15.25
N SER A 323 11.10 14.66 16.53
CA SER A 323 12.49 14.86 17.01
C SER A 323 13.42 13.75 16.51
N PHE A 324 12.95 12.49 16.55
CA PHE A 324 13.70 11.37 16.01
C PHE A 324 13.96 11.53 14.52
N LEU A 325 12.92 11.77 13.71
CA LEU A 325 13.04 11.93 12.26
C LEU A 325 13.89 13.17 11.89
N ALA A 326 13.77 14.27 12.62
CA ALA A 326 14.60 15.45 12.42
C ALA A 326 16.09 15.20 12.68
N GLY A 327 16.44 14.19 13.49
CA GLY A 327 17.82 13.72 13.64
C GLY A 327 18.33 12.86 12.48
N GLN A 328 17.45 12.30 11.65
CA GLN A 328 17.80 11.39 10.56
C GLN A 328 17.84 12.07 9.17
N TYR A 329 17.13 13.19 9.01
CA TYR A 329 16.95 13.87 7.74
C TYR A 329 17.39 15.33 7.84
N THR A 330 17.88 15.89 6.73
CA THR A 330 17.96 17.35 6.61
C THR A 330 16.55 17.94 6.69
N THR A 331 16.41 19.21 7.06
CA THR A 331 15.08 19.83 7.17
C THR A 331 14.32 19.84 5.83
N GLU A 332 15.03 20.01 4.72
CA GLU A 332 14.45 19.91 3.39
C GLU A 332 13.93 18.50 3.11
N ASP A 333 14.78 17.47 3.29
CA ASP A 333 14.42 16.08 3.02
C ASP A 333 13.26 15.62 3.90
N LEU A 334 13.27 16.00 5.18
CA LEU A 334 12.18 15.72 6.10
C LEU A 334 10.87 16.33 5.63
N THR A 335 10.90 17.59 5.20
CA THR A 335 9.71 18.27 4.67
C THR A 335 9.19 17.56 3.42
N ARG A 336 10.10 17.15 2.53
CA ARG A 336 9.77 16.41 1.30
C ARG A 336 9.12 15.07 1.62
N VAL A 337 9.65 14.34 2.61
CA VAL A 337 9.09 13.10 3.13
C VAL A 337 7.67 13.34 3.66
N PHE A 338 7.42 14.38 4.47
CA PHE A 338 6.06 14.72 4.92
C PHE A 338 5.12 15.07 3.77
N VAL A 339 5.53 15.89 2.82
CA VAL A 339 4.72 16.23 1.63
C VAL A 339 4.37 14.97 0.83
N ALA A 340 5.32 14.06 0.60
CA ALA A 340 5.05 12.78 -0.07
C ALA A 340 4.07 11.92 0.75
N GLY A 341 4.25 11.86 2.08
CA GLY A 341 3.38 11.12 3.00
C GLY A 341 1.93 11.56 2.99
N THR A 342 1.65 12.84 2.76
CA THR A 342 0.27 13.35 2.65
C THR A 342 -0.51 12.70 1.51
N LYS A 343 0.17 12.11 0.53
CA LYS A 343 -0.42 11.41 -0.62
C LYS A 343 -0.62 9.90 -0.37
N VAL A 344 -0.12 9.36 0.75
CA VAL A 344 -0.22 7.93 1.08
C VAL A 344 -1.36 7.71 2.08
N ALA A 345 -2.46 7.11 1.63
CA ALA A 345 -3.72 7.01 2.37
C ALA A 345 -3.58 6.53 3.84
N LYS A 346 -2.75 5.51 4.10
CA LYS A 346 -2.56 4.94 5.45
C LYS A 346 -1.85 5.88 6.44
N VAL A 347 -1.04 6.81 5.96
CA VAL A 347 -0.17 7.67 6.79
C VAL A 347 -0.38 9.16 6.54
N ALA A 348 -1.30 9.53 5.64
CA ALA A 348 -1.57 10.91 5.26
C ALA A 348 -1.91 11.81 6.44
N GLN A 349 -2.68 11.32 7.41
CA GLN A 349 -3.01 12.07 8.62
C GLN A 349 -1.77 12.34 9.49
N ILE A 350 -0.92 11.34 9.68
CA ILE A 350 0.31 11.47 10.45
C ILE A 350 1.26 12.45 9.75
N ALA A 351 1.47 12.28 8.45
CA ALA A 351 2.34 13.15 7.66
C ALA A 351 1.85 14.62 7.65
N ALA A 352 0.53 14.83 7.52
CA ALA A 352 -0.06 16.17 7.60
C ALA A 352 0.10 16.80 9.00
N SER A 353 -0.07 16.02 10.07
CA SER A 353 0.19 16.47 11.44
C SER A 353 1.65 16.87 11.64
N MET A 354 2.60 16.06 11.16
CA MET A 354 4.04 16.35 11.24
C MET A 354 4.42 17.60 10.45
N LEU A 355 3.91 17.75 9.22
CA LEU A 355 4.14 18.95 8.42
C LEU A 355 3.60 20.21 9.13
N LYS A 356 2.42 20.11 9.73
CA LYS A 356 1.81 21.19 10.52
C LYS A 356 2.63 21.51 11.77
N TYR A 357 3.16 20.49 12.43
CA TYR A 357 4.04 20.64 13.59
C TYR A 357 5.31 21.40 13.22
N GLN A 358 5.97 20.98 12.14
CA GLN A 358 7.17 21.62 11.60
C GLN A 358 6.95 23.11 11.26
N VAL A 359 5.88 23.40 10.52
CA VAL A 359 5.53 24.78 10.13
C VAL A 359 5.22 25.66 11.34
N ARG A 360 4.55 25.11 12.37
CA ARG A 360 4.31 25.82 13.64
C ARG A 360 5.59 26.06 14.42
N GLY A 361 6.52 25.10 14.41
CA GLY A 361 7.85 25.25 15.01
C GLY A 361 8.57 26.47 14.45
N TRP A 362 8.69 26.57 13.12
CA TRP A 362 9.30 27.73 12.47
C TRP A 362 8.62 29.06 12.81
N ALA A 363 7.29 29.08 12.89
CA ALA A 363 6.54 30.27 13.26
C ALA A 363 6.77 30.67 14.73
N PHE A 364 6.83 29.69 15.63
CA PHE A 364 7.12 29.89 17.05
C PHE A 364 8.54 30.38 17.29
N GLU A 365 9.51 29.82 16.58
CA GLU A 365 10.92 30.24 16.58
C GLU A 365 11.14 31.59 15.89
N LYS A 366 10.10 32.14 15.27
CA LYS A 366 10.09 33.43 14.58
C LYS A 366 11.09 33.50 13.41
N LEU A 367 11.41 32.39 12.76
CA LEU A 367 12.20 32.36 11.52
C LEU A 367 11.61 33.31 10.47
N SER A 368 12.42 33.99 9.69
CA SER A 368 11.98 34.86 8.61
C SER A 368 11.50 34.08 7.38
N GLU A 369 10.78 34.74 6.49
CA GLU A 369 10.36 34.19 5.20
C GLU A 369 11.57 33.70 4.40
N LYS A 370 12.65 34.48 4.43
CA LYS A 370 13.91 34.14 3.77
C LYS A 370 14.55 32.90 4.37
N GLU A 371 14.65 32.82 5.69
CA GLU A 371 15.26 31.67 6.37
C GLU A 371 14.53 30.36 6.02
N VAL A 372 13.20 30.35 6.07
CA VAL A 372 12.43 29.14 5.71
C VAL A 372 12.54 28.84 4.21
N PHE A 373 12.57 29.85 3.34
CA PHE A 373 12.71 29.64 1.89
C PHE A 373 14.05 28.98 1.53
N GLU A 374 15.14 29.43 2.15
CA GLU A 374 16.48 28.87 1.95
C GLU A 374 16.64 27.49 2.61
N LEU A 375 16.06 27.30 3.81
CA LEU A 375 16.03 26.02 4.52
C LEU A 375 15.31 24.92 3.73
N LEU A 376 14.30 25.29 2.94
CA LEU A 376 13.59 24.39 2.03
C LEU A 376 14.27 24.26 0.66
N GLN A 377 15.39 24.95 0.43
CA GLN A 377 16.14 24.99 -0.82
C GLN A 377 15.25 25.11 -2.06
N ILE A 378 14.16 25.89 -1.95
CA ILE A 378 13.12 25.94 -2.99
C ILE A 378 13.73 26.33 -4.34
N HIS A 379 14.75 27.19 -4.33
CA HIS A 379 15.46 27.68 -5.51
C HIS A 379 16.22 26.59 -6.28
N GLN A 380 16.67 25.52 -5.63
CA GLN A 380 17.46 24.44 -6.26
C GLN A 380 16.57 23.37 -6.92
N GLN A 381 15.26 23.39 -6.66
CA GLN A 381 14.35 22.42 -7.25
C GLN A 381 14.14 22.72 -8.74
N SER A 382 13.87 21.70 -9.55
CA SER A 382 13.54 21.89 -10.97
C SER A 382 12.08 22.28 -11.16
N GLY A 383 11.73 22.76 -12.36
CA GLY A 383 10.36 23.16 -12.71
C GLY A 383 10.02 24.60 -12.32
N ASP A 384 8.77 25.00 -12.54
CA ASP A 384 8.28 26.35 -12.20
C ASP A 384 8.33 26.60 -10.70
N LEU A 385 8.88 27.75 -10.29
CA LEU A 385 9.00 28.15 -8.89
C LEU A 385 7.68 28.04 -8.13
N LEU A 386 6.59 28.51 -8.74
CA LEU A 386 5.28 28.61 -8.11
C LEU A 386 4.54 27.28 -8.05
N GLU A 387 5.02 26.26 -8.77
CA GLU A 387 4.44 24.91 -8.83
C GLU A 387 5.22 23.89 -7.99
N ARG A 388 6.39 24.27 -7.46
CA ARG A 388 7.23 23.39 -6.63
C ARG A 388 6.49 22.96 -5.35
N PRO A 389 6.49 21.66 -4.99
CA PRO A 389 5.77 21.20 -3.79
C PRO A 389 6.17 21.90 -2.48
N LEU A 390 7.46 22.22 -2.30
CA LEU A 390 7.94 22.91 -1.09
C LEU A 390 7.59 24.40 -1.08
N PHE A 391 7.28 25.01 -2.23
CA PHE A 391 6.76 26.37 -2.28
C PHE A 391 5.44 26.49 -1.53
N PHE A 392 4.54 25.50 -1.65
CA PHE A 392 3.27 25.49 -0.91
C PHE A 392 3.46 25.34 0.60
N VAL A 393 4.52 24.66 1.04
CA VAL A 393 4.89 24.57 2.46
C VAL A 393 5.35 25.94 2.96
N TRP A 394 6.22 26.62 2.20
CA TRP A 394 6.64 27.99 2.52
C TRP A 394 5.45 28.96 2.56
N VAL A 395 4.54 28.91 1.59
CA VAL A 395 3.30 29.71 1.60
C VAL A 395 2.48 29.45 2.86
N SER A 396 2.35 28.18 3.27
CA SER A 396 1.64 27.79 4.49
C SER A 396 2.31 28.37 5.75
N PHE A 397 3.64 28.37 5.79
CA PHE A 397 4.41 29.00 6.85
C PHE A 397 4.19 30.51 6.92
N VAL A 398 4.30 31.23 5.79
CA VAL A 398 4.09 32.68 5.79
C VAL A 398 2.66 33.03 6.22
N ASN A 399 1.66 32.27 5.75
CA ASN A 399 0.27 32.46 6.18
C ASN A 399 0.09 32.26 7.69
N LEU A 400 0.81 31.31 8.30
CA LEU A 400 0.72 31.05 9.74
C LEU A 400 1.46 32.11 10.58
N ARG A 401 2.54 32.66 10.06
CA ARG A 401 3.38 33.65 10.74
C ARG A 401 2.64 34.96 11.01
N TYR A 402 1.75 35.36 10.12
CA TYR A 402 1.05 36.64 10.18
C TYR A 402 -0.41 36.47 10.61
N ASN A 403 -0.86 37.32 11.52
CA ASN A 403 -2.25 37.30 12.01
C ASN A 403 -3.26 37.83 10.99
N SER A 404 -2.79 38.52 9.95
CA SER A 404 -3.60 39.09 8.87
C SER A 404 -3.32 38.37 7.56
N PRO A 405 -4.33 37.76 6.90
CA PRO A 405 -4.17 37.17 5.58
C PRO A 405 -3.65 38.18 4.54
N ARG A 406 -4.12 39.43 4.62
CA ARG A 406 -3.66 40.53 3.76
C ARG A 406 -2.18 40.84 3.97
N GLU A 407 -1.73 40.85 5.22
CA GLU A 407 -0.31 41.06 5.52
C GLU A 407 0.54 39.90 5.01
N ALA A 408 0.11 38.66 5.21
CA ALA A 408 0.80 37.48 4.69
C ALA A 408 0.94 37.53 3.16
N GLU A 409 -0.11 37.93 2.44
CA GLU A 409 -0.08 38.10 0.99
C GLU A 409 0.93 39.15 0.54
N ILE A 410 0.92 40.33 1.18
CA ILE A 410 1.88 41.39 0.89
C ILE A 410 3.31 40.90 1.15
N LYS A 411 3.55 40.19 2.26
CA LYS A 411 4.87 39.68 2.63
C LYS A 411 5.40 38.62 1.66
N LYS A 412 4.54 37.69 1.23
CA LYS A 412 4.88 36.72 0.16
C LYS A 412 5.27 37.46 -1.12
N PHE A 413 4.45 38.42 -1.53
CA PHE A 413 4.68 39.20 -2.74
C PHE A 413 6.00 39.97 -2.67
N THR A 414 6.23 40.77 -1.63
CA THR A 414 7.45 41.58 -1.51
C THR A 414 8.70 40.71 -1.48
N PHE A 415 8.65 39.55 -0.80
CA PHE A 415 9.77 38.61 -0.80
C PHE A 415 10.04 38.07 -2.21
N LEU A 416 9.00 37.58 -2.90
CA LEU A 416 9.16 36.99 -4.24
C LEU A 416 9.53 38.03 -5.30
N GLU A 417 9.06 39.26 -5.18
CA GLU A 417 9.46 40.39 -6.04
C GLU A 417 10.96 40.68 -5.91
N ASP A 418 11.47 40.72 -4.68
CA ASP A 418 12.89 40.94 -4.40
C ASP A 418 13.75 39.74 -4.82
N TYR A 419 13.23 38.52 -4.64
CA TYR A 419 13.95 37.29 -4.93
C TYR A 419 14.00 36.97 -6.43
N CYS A 420 12.85 36.98 -7.09
CA CYS A 420 12.72 36.53 -8.48
C CYS A 420 13.28 37.57 -9.46
N LYS A 421 13.70 37.10 -10.63
CA LYS A 421 14.22 37.92 -11.73
C LYS A 421 13.68 37.39 -13.06
N GLY A 422 13.75 38.20 -14.11
CA GLY A 422 13.35 37.79 -15.46
C GLY A 422 11.92 37.24 -15.51
N ASP A 423 11.78 36.00 -15.99
CA ASP A 423 10.50 35.39 -16.31
C ASP A 423 9.76 34.93 -15.04
N ASP A 424 10.48 34.50 -14.00
CA ASP A 424 9.87 34.16 -12.71
C ASP A 424 9.29 35.40 -12.03
N LEU A 425 9.96 36.55 -12.14
CA LEU A 425 9.42 37.82 -11.65
C LEU A 425 8.13 38.19 -12.40
N ALA A 426 8.08 37.99 -13.72
CA ALA A 426 6.87 38.23 -14.50
C ALA A 426 5.68 37.40 -13.99
N LYS A 427 5.89 36.11 -13.75
CA LYS A 427 4.88 35.19 -13.22
C LYS A 427 4.41 35.61 -11.83
N VAL A 428 5.34 35.99 -10.94
CA VAL A 428 5.00 36.52 -9.61
C VAL A 428 4.11 37.76 -9.71
N LEU A 429 4.43 38.71 -10.61
CA LEU A 429 3.63 39.91 -10.81
C LEU A 429 2.23 39.59 -11.32
N VAL A 430 2.12 38.69 -12.29
CA VAL A 430 0.82 38.27 -12.87
C VAL A 430 -0.04 37.56 -11.84
N ALA A 431 0.54 36.65 -11.06
CA ALA A 431 -0.16 36.00 -9.96
C ALA A 431 -0.63 37.01 -8.90
N ALA A 432 0.22 37.99 -8.56
CA ALA A 432 -0.08 39.01 -7.56
C ALA A 432 -1.16 40.02 -8.01
N ILE A 433 -1.36 40.22 -9.31
CA ILE A 433 -2.45 41.06 -9.86
C ILE A 433 -3.82 40.44 -9.61
N LYS A 434 -3.89 39.11 -9.44
CA LYS A 434 -5.13 38.38 -9.13
C LYS A 434 -5.59 38.54 -7.68
N SER A 435 -4.75 39.05 -6.76
CA SER A 435 -5.14 39.34 -5.37
C SER A 435 -5.29 40.84 -5.14
N ASP A 436 -6.43 41.24 -4.55
CA ASP A 436 -6.73 42.62 -4.18
C ASP A 436 -5.68 43.24 -3.24
N SER A 437 -5.07 42.42 -2.37
CA SER A 437 -4.06 42.87 -1.40
C SER A 437 -2.78 43.36 -2.07
N THR A 438 -2.42 42.75 -3.20
CA THR A 438 -1.13 42.94 -3.89
C THR A 438 -1.27 43.61 -5.25
N LYS A 439 -2.49 43.68 -5.80
CA LYS A 439 -2.76 44.16 -7.16
C LYS A 439 -2.11 45.50 -7.47
N LEU A 440 -2.29 46.51 -6.61
CA LEU A 440 -1.74 47.84 -6.86
C LEU A 440 -0.22 47.83 -6.94
N LEU A 441 0.45 47.12 -6.02
CA LEU A 441 1.90 47.02 -5.99
C LEU A 441 2.42 46.25 -7.21
N ALA A 442 1.76 45.14 -7.55
CA ALA A 442 2.11 44.31 -8.69
C ALA A 442 1.92 45.05 -10.02
N GLU A 443 0.83 45.80 -10.20
CA GLU A 443 0.60 46.64 -11.38
C GLU A 443 1.65 47.75 -11.51
N GLN A 444 2.03 48.38 -10.39
CA GLN A 444 3.11 49.39 -10.38
C GLN A 444 4.44 48.77 -10.81
N ARG A 445 4.80 47.62 -10.23
CA ARG A 445 6.06 46.96 -10.55
C ARG A 445 6.10 46.39 -11.96
N LEU A 446 4.96 45.91 -12.46
CA LEU A 446 4.81 45.43 -13.84
C LEU A 446 5.05 46.54 -14.86
N ASN A 447 4.67 47.79 -14.58
CA ASN A 447 5.02 48.91 -15.45
C ASN A 447 6.54 49.06 -15.62
N SER A 448 7.29 48.99 -14.51
CA SER A 448 8.76 49.02 -14.57
C SER A 448 9.34 47.79 -15.28
N GLN A 449 8.66 46.64 -15.20
CA GLN A 449 9.09 45.42 -15.90
C GLN A 449 8.89 45.53 -17.43
N ILE A 450 7.86 46.25 -17.89
CA ILE A 450 7.67 46.56 -19.31
C ILE A 450 8.87 47.33 -19.88
N ASP A 451 9.37 48.34 -19.17
CA ASP A 451 10.54 49.11 -19.59
C ASP A 451 11.79 48.24 -19.73
N VAL A 452 11.94 47.26 -18.84
CA VAL A 452 13.02 46.26 -18.92
C VAL A 452 12.86 45.41 -20.18
N TRP A 453 11.67 44.86 -20.44
CA TRP A 453 11.43 44.05 -21.65
C TRP A 453 11.60 44.82 -22.95
N VAL A 454 11.23 46.11 -22.98
CA VAL A 454 11.46 47.00 -24.13
C VAL A 454 12.97 47.15 -24.38
N ARG A 455 13.75 47.45 -23.33
CA ARG A 455 15.20 47.62 -23.41
C ARG A 455 15.92 46.35 -23.84
N GLU A 456 15.53 45.22 -23.27
CA GLU A 456 16.09 43.89 -23.57
C GLU A 456 15.59 43.34 -24.91
N LYS A 457 14.65 44.03 -25.56
CA LYS A 457 14.03 43.61 -26.81
C LYS A 457 13.44 42.19 -26.72
N LYS A 458 12.85 41.84 -25.57
CA LYS A 458 12.24 40.53 -25.33
C LYS A 458 11.25 40.20 -26.46
N ASP A 459 11.03 38.92 -26.72
CA ASP A 459 10.12 38.47 -27.78
C ASP A 459 8.65 38.77 -27.41
N VAL A 460 7.88 39.22 -28.40
CA VAL A 460 6.49 39.68 -28.21
C VAL A 460 5.56 38.55 -27.78
N THR A 461 5.75 37.37 -28.37
CA THR A 461 4.97 36.16 -28.06
C THR A 461 5.34 35.63 -26.68
N SER A 462 6.62 35.70 -26.32
CA SER A 462 7.11 35.35 -24.97
C SER A 462 6.47 36.22 -23.90
N VAL A 463 6.40 37.54 -24.10
CA VAL A 463 5.74 38.44 -23.13
C VAL A 463 4.23 38.18 -23.09
N PHE A 464 3.59 37.90 -24.23
CA PHE A 464 2.17 37.53 -24.26
C PHE A 464 1.89 36.30 -23.40
N ASN A 465 2.76 35.28 -23.49
CA ASN A 465 2.64 34.05 -22.72
C ASN A 465 2.93 34.28 -21.23
N LEU A 466 3.95 35.07 -20.88
CA LEU A 466 4.27 35.40 -19.48
C LEU A 466 3.15 36.16 -18.77
N LEU A 467 2.36 36.93 -19.51
CA LEU A 467 1.18 37.63 -19.00
C LEU A 467 -0.06 36.72 -18.92
N GLU A 468 0.08 35.42 -19.19
CA GLU A 468 -1.00 34.42 -19.17
C GLU A 468 -2.20 34.82 -20.05
N LEU A 469 -1.93 35.55 -21.13
CA LEU A 469 -2.99 36.04 -22.03
C LEU A 469 -3.51 34.96 -22.97
N HIS A 470 -2.73 33.90 -23.18
CA HIS A 470 -3.09 32.76 -24.02
C HIS A 470 -4.27 31.93 -23.48
N ASP A 471 -4.52 32.00 -22.17
CA ASP A 471 -5.62 31.30 -21.52
C ASP A 471 -6.95 32.10 -21.54
N GLN A 472 -6.92 33.34 -22.05
CA GLN A 472 -8.09 34.23 -22.10
C GLN A 472 -8.75 34.17 -23.48
N THR A 473 -10.08 34.21 -23.58
CA THR A 473 -10.79 34.18 -24.88
C THR A 473 -11.88 35.25 -24.97
N GLY A 474 -12.09 35.79 -26.19
CA GLY A 474 -13.14 36.77 -26.49
C GLY A 474 -13.07 38.05 -25.65
N ASP A 475 -14.20 38.44 -25.06
CA ASP A 475 -14.32 39.62 -24.20
C ASP A 475 -13.33 39.62 -23.02
N ASN A 476 -12.98 38.44 -22.49
CA ASN A 476 -12.09 38.33 -21.33
C ASN A 476 -10.68 38.84 -21.64
N LEU A 477 -10.20 38.69 -22.88
CA LEU A 477 -8.90 39.20 -23.30
C LEU A 477 -8.89 40.74 -23.34
N PHE A 478 -9.85 41.34 -24.06
CA PHE A 478 -9.91 42.80 -24.22
C PHE A 478 -10.37 43.53 -22.94
N ALA A 479 -11.03 42.83 -22.02
CA ALA A 479 -11.33 43.32 -20.67
C ALA A 479 -10.11 43.28 -19.73
N SER A 480 -9.09 42.48 -20.03
CA SER A 480 -7.92 42.27 -19.18
C SER A 480 -7.01 43.51 -19.12
N SER A 481 -6.64 43.94 -17.91
CA SER A 481 -5.63 44.99 -17.73
C SER A 481 -4.26 44.53 -18.24
N LEU A 482 -3.95 43.24 -18.16
CA LEU A 482 -2.71 42.65 -18.66
C LEU A 482 -2.61 42.74 -20.19
N PHE A 483 -3.73 42.60 -20.90
CA PHE A 483 -3.74 42.77 -22.36
C PHE A 483 -3.43 44.21 -22.76
N SER A 484 -3.98 45.20 -22.06
CA SER A 484 -3.59 46.61 -22.23
C SER A 484 -2.09 46.82 -22.00
N LYS A 485 -1.51 46.19 -20.97
CA LYS A 485 -0.08 46.26 -20.68
C LYS A 485 0.76 45.63 -21.79
N TRP A 486 0.33 44.50 -22.34
CA TRP A 486 0.98 43.88 -23.49
C TRP A 486 0.94 44.79 -24.73
N ILE A 487 -0.21 45.39 -25.04
CA ILE A 487 -0.32 46.37 -26.14
C ILE A 487 0.67 47.53 -25.91
N THR A 488 0.71 48.09 -24.70
CA THR A 488 1.66 49.16 -24.36
C THR A 488 3.10 48.72 -24.58
N TYR A 489 3.47 47.54 -24.11
CA TYR A 489 4.80 46.97 -24.30
C TYR A 489 5.16 46.84 -25.79
N VAL A 490 4.27 46.28 -26.63
CA VAL A 490 4.51 46.11 -28.06
C VAL A 490 4.64 47.46 -28.75
N SER A 491 3.71 48.40 -28.50
CA SER A 491 3.78 49.74 -29.07
C SER A 491 5.05 50.51 -28.66
N SER A 492 5.58 50.28 -27.45
CA SER A 492 6.85 50.88 -27.01
C SER A 492 8.10 50.16 -27.56
N ARG A 493 7.96 48.91 -28.00
CA ARG A 493 9.06 48.07 -28.50
C ARG A 493 9.38 48.31 -29.98
N PHE A 494 8.41 48.77 -30.77
CA PHE A 494 8.57 49.01 -32.22
C PHE A 494 8.63 50.51 -32.54
N PRO A 495 9.36 50.91 -33.60
CA PRO A 495 9.57 52.32 -33.93
C PRO A 495 8.32 53.00 -34.50
N ASP A 496 7.39 52.22 -35.05
CA ASP A 496 6.15 52.71 -35.66
C ASP A 496 4.98 51.75 -35.40
N GLU A 497 3.78 52.28 -35.59
CA GLU A 497 2.51 51.60 -35.31
C GLU A 497 2.26 50.42 -36.27
N LEU A 498 2.80 50.46 -37.50
CA LEU A 498 2.61 49.40 -38.48
C LEU A 498 3.36 48.14 -38.05
N GLU A 499 4.63 48.26 -37.67
CA GLU A 499 5.43 47.13 -37.18
C GLU A 499 4.90 46.59 -35.86
N ALA A 500 4.44 47.46 -34.95
CA ALA A 500 3.75 47.04 -33.73
C ALA A 500 2.49 46.23 -34.05
N THR A 501 1.65 46.70 -34.98
CA THR A 501 0.40 46.04 -35.39
C THR A 501 0.68 44.67 -36.02
N LYS A 502 1.66 44.55 -36.92
CA LYS A 502 2.07 43.27 -37.51
C LYS A 502 2.54 42.28 -36.45
N ALA A 503 3.35 42.74 -35.49
CA ALA A 503 3.81 41.89 -34.39
C ALA A 503 2.64 41.41 -33.51
N MET A 504 1.70 42.31 -33.17
CA MET A 504 0.50 41.94 -32.41
C MET A 504 -0.34 40.90 -33.15
N ILE A 505 -0.62 41.11 -34.44
CA ILE A 505 -1.41 40.16 -35.24
C ILE A 505 -0.71 38.83 -35.40
N SER A 506 0.59 38.82 -35.64
CA SER A 506 1.38 37.59 -35.76
C SER A 506 1.25 36.74 -34.49
N THR A 507 1.43 37.35 -33.31
CA THR A 507 1.25 36.66 -32.02
C THR A 507 -0.19 36.21 -31.79
N LEU A 508 -1.19 37.08 -32.02
CA LEU A 508 -2.59 36.73 -31.82
C LEU A 508 -3.05 35.62 -32.78
N ARG A 509 -2.54 35.61 -34.01
CA ARG A 509 -2.84 34.58 -35.02
C ARG A 509 -2.22 33.24 -34.64
N SER A 510 -1.01 33.23 -34.09
CA SER A 510 -0.36 31.98 -33.67
C SER A 510 -1.09 31.33 -32.48
N VAL A 511 -1.61 32.14 -31.56
CA VAL A 511 -2.34 31.69 -30.38
C VAL A 511 -3.78 31.27 -30.72
N TYR A 512 -4.55 32.17 -31.33
CA TYR A 512 -6.00 31.99 -31.50
C TYR A 512 -6.39 31.38 -32.85
N LYS A 513 -5.46 31.30 -33.81
CA LYS A 513 -5.67 30.65 -35.11
C LYS A 513 -6.96 31.16 -35.79
N GLU A 514 -7.89 30.25 -36.09
CA GLU A 514 -9.14 30.54 -36.81
C GLU A 514 -10.12 31.40 -35.99
N ASP A 515 -10.02 31.37 -34.66
CA ASP A 515 -10.91 32.12 -33.76
C ASP A 515 -10.59 33.62 -33.70
N LEU A 516 -9.43 34.04 -34.21
CA LEU A 516 -8.95 35.42 -34.07
C LEU A 516 -9.96 36.44 -34.58
N GLY A 517 -10.55 36.23 -35.77
CA GLY A 517 -11.50 37.19 -36.34
C GLY A 517 -12.74 37.41 -35.46
N ARG A 518 -13.24 36.33 -34.83
CA ARG A 518 -14.34 36.42 -33.85
C ARG A 518 -13.90 37.18 -32.60
N ILE A 519 -12.71 36.89 -32.08
CA ILE A 519 -12.17 37.54 -30.87
C ILE A 519 -11.97 39.05 -31.08
N LEU A 520 -11.47 39.46 -32.25
CA LEU A 520 -11.33 40.88 -32.60
C LEU A 520 -12.70 41.57 -32.73
N ALA A 521 -13.71 40.90 -33.31
CA ALA A 521 -15.06 41.44 -33.39
C ALA A 521 -15.71 41.65 -32.01
N GLU A 522 -15.45 40.76 -31.05
CA GLU A 522 -15.84 40.95 -29.64
C GLU A 522 -15.10 42.12 -29.00
N GLY A 523 -13.78 42.23 -29.20
CA GLY A 523 -12.98 43.38 -28.74
C GLY A 523 -13.50 44.72 -29.27
N ALA A 524 -14.03 44.76 -30.49
CA ALA A 524 -14.62 45.97 -31.08
C ALA A 524 -15.90 46.44 -30.37
N LYS A 525 -16.56 45.58 -29.59
CA LYS A 525 -17.72 45.94 -28.76
C LYS A 525 -17.32 46.66 -27.47
N ILE A 526 -16.06 46.51 -27.03
CA ILE A 526 -15.54 47.15 -25.82
C ILE A 526 -15.07 48.56 -26.18
N GLU A 527 -15.81 49.58 -25.73
CA GLU A 527 -15.60 50.99 -26.12
C GLU A 527 -14.14 51.46 -26.03
N ARG A 528 -13.47 51.17 -24.90
CA ARG A 528 -12.06 51.54 -24.68
C ARG A 528 -11.06 50.80 -25.58
N MET A 529 -11.43 49.64 -26.13
CA MET A 529 -10.58 48.79 -26.98
C MET A 529 -10.99 48.81 -28.46
N LYS A 530 -12.10 49.48 -28.78
CA LYS A 530 -12.72 49.45 -30.11
C LYS A 530 -11.72 49.82 -31.21
N ALA A 531 -11.00 50.92 -31.05
CA ALA A 531 -10.03 51.39 -32.04
C ALA A 531 -8.91 50.36 -32.27
N VAL A 532 -8.35 49.78 -31.19
CA VAL A 532 -7.30 48.76 -31.27
C VAL A 532 -7.83 47.52 -31.99
N ALA A 533 -9.02 47.05 -31.63
CA ALA A 533 -9.64 45.88 -32.25
C ALA A 533 -9.92 46.09 -33.74
N GLU A 534 -10.41 47.27 -34.15
CA GLU A 534 -10.64 47.61 -35.56
C GLU A 534 -9.35 47.70 -36.36
N ILE A 535 -8.26 48.25 -35.80
CA ILE A 535 -6.93 48.29 -36.42
C ILE A 535 -6.41 46.87 -36.64
N LEU A 536 -6.48 46.02 -35.61
CA LEU A 536 -6.06 44.62 -35.69
C LEU A 536 -6.93 43.83 -36.70
N GLN A 537 -8.24 44.10 -36.74
CA GLN A 537 -9.14 43.44 -37.69
C GLN A 537 -8.82 43.83 -39.14
N LYS A 538 -8.53 45.12 -39.38
CA LYS A 538 -8.14 45.61 -40.69
C LYS A 538 -6.83 44.97 -41.15
N ALA A 539 -5.80 44.95 -40.31
CA ALA A 539 -4.53 44.35 -40.69
C ALA A 539 -4.60 42.81 -40.84
N LEU A 540 -5.50 42.13 -40.11
CA LEU A 540 -5.77 40.70 -40.30
C LEU A 540 -6.34 40.44 -41.71
N ASN A 541 -7.27 41.29 -42.15
CA ASN A 541 -7.90 41.21 -43.47
C ASN A 541 -6.90 41.55 -44.59
N GLU A 542 -6.01 42.53 -44.39
CA GLU A 542 -5.00 42.93 -45.38
C GLU A 542 -3.91 41.86 -45.58
N GLU A 543 -3.51 41.16 -44.51
CA GLU A 543 -2.56 40.03 -44.62
C GLU A 543 -3.19 38.76 -45.23
N SER A 544 -4.51 38.63 -45.23
CA SER A 544 -5.22 37.46 -45.79
C SER A 544 -5.58 37.62 -47.28
N VAL A 545 -5.29 38.77 -47.90
CA VAL A 545 -5.35 38.94 -49.36
C VAL A 545 -4.07 38.36 -50.00
N PRO A 546 -4.14 37.33 -50.86
CA PRO A 546 -2.96 36.86 -51.57
C PRO A 546 -2.43 37.98 -52.47
N LYS A 547 -1.14 38.30 -52.40
CA LYS A 547 -0.46 39.17 -53.39
C LYS A 547 -0.65 38.57 -54.78
N ARG A 548 -1.67 38.99 -55.52
CA ARG A 548 -1.78 38.72 -56.95
C ARG A 548 -0.61 39.42 -57.63
N HIS A 549 0.39 38.66 -58.05
CA HIS A 549 1.37 39.12 -59.03
C HIS A 549 0.60 39.46 -60.31
N ASN A 550 0.42 40.75 -60.60
CA ASN A 550 0.11 41.20 -61.96
C ASN A 550 1.36 40.94 -62.81
N ILE A 551 1.33 39.85 -63.58
CA ILE A 551 2.28 39.65 -64.69
C ILE A 551 1.72 40.47 -65.85
N ASP A 552 2.43 41.56 -66.17
CA ASP A 552 2.22 42.35 -67.37
C ASP A 552 2.73 41.55 -68.58
N LEU A 553 1.79 41.00 -69.36
CA LEU A 553 2.06 40.34 -70.64
C LEU A 553 2.18 41.42 -71.71
N ASN A 554 3.36 42.00 -71.87
CA ASN A 554 3.82 42.58 -73.14
C ASN A 554 5.28 43.02 -73.02
N GLU A 555 6.20 42.12 -73.32
CA GLU A 555 7.35 42.43 -74.17
C GLU A 555 8.11 41.14 -74.49
N LEU A 556 8.09 40.77 -75.77
CA LEU A 556 9.00 39.78 -76.36
C LEU A 556 9.53 40.41 -77.63
N PRO A 557 10.84 40.29 -77.90
CA PRO A 557 11.18 39.70 -79.18
C PRO A 557 12.34 38.68 -79.11
N THR A 558 12.04 37.49 -79.65
CA THR A 558 12.77 36.73 -80.68
C THR A 558 14.30 36.64 -80.63
N GLN A 559 14.84 35.42 -80.48
CA GLN A 559 15.72 34.81 -81.50
C GLN A 559 16.00 33.31 -81.31
N LYS A 560 15.60 32.54 -82.34
CA LYS A 560 16.24 31.39 -83.03
C LYS A 560 16.78 30.17 -82.24
N ARG A 561 16.17 29.01 -82.57
CA ARG A 561 16.68 27.64 -82.42
C ARG A 561 17.93 27.35 -83.26
N GLN A 562 18.83 26.52 -82.74
CA GLN A 562 19.72 25.58 -83.48
C GLN A 562 19.75 24.23 -82.70
N LYS A 563 19.14 23.16 -83.25
CA LYS A 563 19.76 21.92 -83.81
C LYS A 563 20.58 21.10 -82.78
N ILE A 564 20.07 19.99 -82.23
CA ILE A 564 20.08 18.59 -82.75
C ILE A 564 21.49 18.14 -83.20
N ASP A 565 22.17 17.24 -82.47
CA ASP A 565 22.14 15.78 -82.73
C ASP A 565 22.93 14.88 -81.74
N LEU A 566 22.31 13.71 -81.45
CA LEU A 566 22.75 12.34 -81.11
C LEU A 566 24.05 12.00 -80.32
N ASN A 567 23.90 11.30 -79.17
CA ASN A 567 24.24 9.86 -79.02
C ASN A 567 23.96 9.31 -77.60
N GLU A 568 23.20 8.22 -77.53
CA GLU A 568 22.99 7.26 -76.41
C GLU A 568 24.15 6.22 -76.36
N PRO A 569 24.25 5.23 -75.42
CA PRO A 569 23.31 4.77 -74.38
C PRO A 569 23.91 4.39 -72.98
N ARG A 570 22.96 4.21 -72.02
CA ARG A 570 22.83 3.31 -70.83
C ARG A 570 24.03 2.46 -70.31
N LEU A 571 24.16 2.41 -68.96
CA LEU A 571 23.99 1.24 -68.05
C LEU A 571 24.21 1.69 -66.55
N PRO A 572 23.88 0.88 -65.51
CA PRO A 572 23.09 1.34 -64.36
C PRO A 572 23.79 1.25 -62.98
N GLU A 573 23.06 1.74 -61.97
CA GLU A 573 22.94 1.34 -60.54
C GLU A 573 24.10 0.62 -59.85
N ASP A 574 24.53 1.18 -58.71
CA ASP A 574 25.08 0.40 -57.60
C ASP A 574 24.56 0.98 -56.27
N ASP A 575 23.91 0.09 -55.52
CA ASP A 575 23.47 0.20 -54.14
C ASP A 575 24.68 0.26 -53.18
N LEU A 576 24.57 1.02 -52.09
CA LEU A 576 25.48 0.92 -50.95
C LEU A 576 24.70 0.61 -49.68
N GLU A 577 24.72 -0.68 -49.33
CA GLU A 577 24.42 -1.21 -48.00
C GLU A 577 25.52 -0.86 -46.98
N GLU A 578 25.08 -0.61 -45.75
CA GLU A 578 25.89 -0.55 -44.53
C GLU A 578 26.53 -1.91 -44.20
N PRO A 579 27.61 -1.90 -43.39
CA PRO A 579 27.81 -2.99 -42.45
C PRO A 579 27.94 -2.53 -40.99
N SER A 580 27.26 -3.34 -40.18
CA SER A 580 27.31 -3.50 -38.73
C SER A 580 28.65 -4.08 -38.20
N SER A 581 29.09 -3.60 -37.04
CA SER A 581 29.94 -4.31 -36.05
C SER A 581 29.88 -3.51 -34.73
N ARG A 582 29.20 -3.92 -33.65
CA ARG A 582 29.44 -4.97 -32.62
C ARG A 582 30.77 -4.86 -31.83
N GLU A 583 30.57 -4.78 -30.50
CA GLU A 583 31.33 -5.38 -29.38
C GLU A 583 32.85 -5.17 -29.28
N GLU A 584 33.28 -4.41 -28.27
CA GLU A 584 33.88 -4.92 -26.99
C GLU A 584 33.80 -3.86 -25.89
#